data_AF-A0A536SG93-F1
#
_entry.id   AF-A0A536SG93-F1
#
_cell.length_a   1.000
_cell.length_b   1.000
_cell.length_c   1.000
_cell.angle_alpha   90.00
_cell.angle_beta   90.00
_cell.angle_gamma   90.00
#
_symmetry.space_group_name_H-M   'P 1'
#
loop_
_entity.id
_entity.type
_entity.pdbx_description
1 polymer ?
#
loop_
_entity_poly.entity_id
_entity_poly.type
_entity_poly.pdbx_seq_one_letter_code
_entity_poly.pdbx_strand_id
1 'polypeptide(L)'
;GHVIVVPRRHVGDFFDMTAEEQAAVLALLNEARRLIQAKHSPDGYNVGINIGRAAGQSRMHVHVHLIPRYAGDVPDAAGGVRRVLQR
;
A
#
# COMPACT_ATOMS: atom_id res chain seq x y z
N GLY A 1 -2.40 3.64 -11.98
CA GLY A 1 -1.64 4.44 -11.02
C GLY A 1 -1.32 3.71 -9.73
N HIS A 2 -1.22 2.38 -9.72
CA HIS A 2 -0.74 1.64 -8.55
C HIS A 2 0.76 1.89 -8.40
N VAL A 3 1.16 2.38 -7.23
CA VAL A 3 2.55 2.63 -6.86
C VAL A 3 2.94 1.73 -5.69
N ILE A 4 4.21 1.34 -5.66
CA ILE A 4 4.82 0.59 -4.58
C ILE A 4 6.00 1.40 -4.04
N VAL A 5 6.01 1.66 -2.74
CA VAL A 5 7.13 2.30 -2.04
C VAL A 5 7.93 1.23 -1.32
N VAL A 6 9.24 1.19 -1.54
CA VAL A 6 10.16 0.16 -1.02
C VAL A 6 11.36 0.85 -0.37
N PRO A 7 11.75 0.49 0.86
CA PRO A 7 12.98 1.00 1.45
C PRO A 7 14.20 0.49 0.66
N ARG A 8 15.24 1.32 0.55
CA ARG A 8 16.48 0.90 -0.13
C ARG A 8 17.17 -0.27 0.57
N ARG A 9 17.21 -0.23 1.91
CA ARG A 9 17.72 -1.34 2.72
C ARG A 9 16.79 -2.53 2.55
N HIS A 10 17.36 -3.72 2.31
CA HIS A 10 16.57 -4.94 2.30
C HIS A 10 16.12 -5.26 3.73
N VAL A 11 14.82 -5.16 3.96
CA VAL A 11 14.17 -5.53 5.22
C VAL A 11 12.85 -6.22 4.91
N GLY A 12 12.62 -7.39 5.50
CA GLY A 12 11.47 -8.24 5.16
C GLY A 12 10.18 -7.86 5.88
N ASP A 13 10.29 -7.31 7.08
CA ASP A 13 9.17 -6.92 7.93
C ASP A 13 9.10 -5.39 8.04
N PHE A 14 7.89 -4.83 8.07
CA PHE A 14 7.69 -3.40 8.30
C PHE A 14 8.16 -2.98 9.70
N PHE A 15 7.99 -3.87 10.68
CA PHE A 15 8.35 -3.60 12.06
C PHE A 15 9.87 -3.67 12.31
N ASP A 16 10.64 -4.20 11.36
CA ASP A 16 12.11 -4.21 11.38
C ASP A 16 12.74 -2.96 10.72
N MET A 17 11.92 -2.04 10.22
CA MET A 17 12.37 -0.75 9.68
C MET A 17 12.78 0.21 10.80
N THR A 18 13.74 1.09 10.54
CA THR A 18 14.03 2.19 11.46
C THR A 18 12.89 3.22 11.43
N ALA A 19 12.80 4.07 12.46
CA ALA A 19 11.81 5.14 12.49
C ALA A 19 11.96 6.10 11.29
N GLU A 20 13.19 6.39 10.88
CA GLU A 20 13.52 7.24 9.74
C GLU A 20 13.06 6.62 8.42
N GLU A 21 13.23 5.31 8.26
CA GLU A 21 12.77 4.59 7.06
C GLU A 21 11.25 4.59 6.98
N GLN A 22 10.54 4.35 8.09
CA GLN A 22 9.08 4.39 8.12
C GLN A 22 8.57 5.80 7.78
N ALA A 23 9.19 6.84 8.36
CA ALA A 23 8.86 8.23 8.05
C ALA A 23 9.10 8.57 6.58
N ALA A 24 10.22 8.13 5.99
CA ALA A 24 10.52 8.33 4.58
C ALA A 24 9.51 7.64 3.66
N VAL A 25 9.09 6.41 4.00
CA VAL A 25 8.04 5.70 3.25
C VAL A 25 6.71 6.47 3.28
N LEU A 26 6.29 6.95 4.45
CA LEU A 26 5.05 7.75 4.58
C LEU A 26 5.13 9.05 3.80
N ALA A 27 6.27 9.75 3.84
CA ALA A 27 6.48 10.97 3.07
C ALA A 27 6.35 10.72 1.55
N LEU A 28 6.95 9.64 1.04
CA LEU A 28 6.85 9.27 -0.37
C LEU A 28 5.44 8.84 -0.78
N LEU A 29 4.69 8.17 0.10
CA LEU A 29 3.28 7.82 -0.15
C LEU A 29 2.43 9.09 -0.31
N ASN A 30 2.65 10.11 0.53
CA ASN A 30 1.95 11.39 0.43
C ASN A 30 2.26 12.10 -0.90
N GLU A 31 3.54 12.12 -1.29
CA GLU A 31 3.96 12.70 -2.57
C GLU A 31 3.34 11.95 -3.75
N ALA A 32 3.43 10.62 -3.77
CA ALA A 32 2.85 9.78 -4.81
C ALA A 32 1.35 9.99 -4.92
N ARG A 33 0.62 10.04 -3.79
CA ARG A 33 -0.82 10.33 -3.77
C ARG A 33 -1.13 11.69 -4.40
N ARG A 34 -0.37 12.73 -4.08
CA ARG A 34 -0.57 14.07 -4.66
C ARG A 34 -0.41 14.05 -6.19
N LEU A 35 0.64 13.38 -6.68
CA LEU A 35 0.91 13.26 -8.12
C LEU A 35 -0.15 12.43 -8.83
N ILE A 36 -0.58 11.30 -8.24
CA ILE A 36 -1.64 10.46 -8.79
C ILE A 36 -2.96 11.24 -8.83
N GLN A 37 -3.31 11.96 -7.76
CA GLN A 37 -4.53 12.75 -7.71
C GLN A 37 -4.58 13.79 -8.83
N ALA A 38 -3.49 14.53 -9.03
CA ALA A 38 -3.43 15.58 -10.05
C ALA A 38 -3.54 15.04 -11.48
N LYS A 39 -3.03 13.83 -11.73
CA LYS A 39 -2.98 13.25 -13.09
C LYS A 39 -4.18 12.37 -13.42
N HIS A 40 -4.78 11.73 -12.42
CA HIS A 40 -5.72 10.63 -12.63
C HIS A 40 -7.06 10.81 -11.92
N SER A 41 -7.19 11.77 -11.00
CA SER A 41 -8.43 12.08 -10.27
C SER A 41 -9.19 10.84 -9.75
N PRO A 42 -8.56 9.90 -9.03
CA PRO A 42 -9.27 8.76 -8.46
C PRO A 42 -10.22 9.20 -7.34
N ASP A 43 -11.26 8.39 -7.14
CA ASP A 43 -12.32 8.61 -6.15
C ASP A 43 -11.91 8.13 -4.74
N GLY A 44 -10.86 7.30 -4.65
CA GLY A 44 -10.34 6.80 -3.39
C GLY A 44 -9.00 6.10 -3.53
N TYR A 45 -8.49 5.56 -2.42
CA TYR A 45 -7.24 4.81 -2.40
C TYR A 45 -7.32 3.64 -1.42
N ASN A 46 -6.66 2.53 -1.76
CA ASN A 46 -6.23 1.54 -0.78
C ASN A 46 -4.75 1.70 -0.52
N VAL A 47 -4.38 1.71 0.75
CA VAL A 47 -2.98 1.68 1.21
C VAL A 47 -2.80 0.42 2.05
N GLY A 48 -1.80 -0.38 1.75
CA GLY A 48 -1.66 -1.70 2.37
C GLY A 48 -0.23 -2.22 2.39
N ILE A 49 0.07 -3.00 3.42
CA ILE A 49 1.35 -3.67 3.63
C ILE A 49 1.05 -5.12 4.00
N ASN A 50 1.74 -6.04 3.33
CA ASN A 50 1.66 -7.45 3.65
C ASN A 50 2.92 -7.87 4.41
N ILE A 51 2.74 -8.37 5.64
CA ILE A 51 3.83 -8.80 6.52
C ILE A 51 3.68 -10.30 6.79
N GLY A 52 4.65 -11.08 6.37
CA GLY A 52 4.66 -12.54 6.46
C GLY A 52 3.83 -13.25 5.38
N ARG A 53 4.18 -14.52 5.13
CA ARG A 53 3.55 -15.35 4.10
C ARG A 53 2.05 -15.56 4.34
N ALA A 54 1.64 -15.75 5.59
CA ALA A 54 0.23 -15.96 5.96
C ALA A 54 -0.66 -14.76 5.58
N ALA A 55 -0.06 -13.57 5.57
CA ALA A 55 -0.74 -12.36 5.13
C ALA A 55 -0.71 -12.23 3.58
N GLY A 56 0.06 -13.03 2.86
CA GLY A 56 0.22 -12.94 1.41
C GLY A 56 1.40 -12.09 0.98
N GLN A 57 2.41 -11.93 1.83
CA GLN A 57 3.70 -11.38 1.39
C GLN A 57 4.43 -12.42 0.53
N SER A 58 4.65 -12.09 -0.75
CA SER A 58 5.32 -12.99 -1.71
C SER A 58 6.82 -12.72 -1.83
N ARG A 59 7.25 -11.47 -1.62
CA ARG A 59 8.65 -11.05 -1.57
C ARG A 59 8.99 -10.60 -0.16
N MET A 60 10.03 -11.21 0.44
CA MET A 60 10.51 -10.87 1.77
C MET A 60 11.38 -9.60 1.76
N HIS A 61 10.89 -8.58 1.08
CA HIS A 61 11.33 -7.19 1.13
C HIS A 61 10.06 -6.37 1.26
N VAL A 62 9.90 -5.67 2.39
CA VAL A 62 8.71 -4.90 2.72
C VAL A 62 8.44 -3.89 1.63
N HIS A 63 7.16 -3.76 1.28
CA HIS A 63 6.74 -2.81 0.28
C HIS A 63 5.32 -2.35 0.59
N VAL A 64 5.08 -1.05 0.43
CA VAL A 64 3.80 -0.41 0.74
C VAL A 64 3.08 -0.09 -0.55
N HIS A 65 1.88 -0.63 -0.69
CA HIS A 65 1.02 -0.41 -1.85
C HIS A 65 0.24 0.89 -1.68
N LEU A 66 0.17 1.70 -2.73
CA LEU A 66 -0.77 2.80 -2.89
C LEU A 66 -1.56 2.55 -4.17
N ILE A 67 -2.83 2.19 -4.03
CA ILE A 67 -3.68 1.74 -5.13
C ILE A 67 -4.84 2.75 -5.28
N PRO A 68 -4.88 3.56 -6.35
CA PRO A 68 -6.03 4.42 -6.63
C PRO A 68 -7.25 3.56 -6.97
N ARG A 69 -8.42 4.00 -6.51
CA ARG A 69 -9.73 3.35 -6.67
C ARG A 69 -10.71 4.30 -7.32
N TYR A 70 -11.67 3.75 -8.04
CA TYR A 70 -12.71 4.48 -8.75
C TYR A 70 -14.09 3.91 -8.43
N ALA A 71 -15.12 4.75 -8.43
CA ALA A 71 -16.49 4.30 -8.26
C ALA A 71 -16.84 3.27 -9.34
N GLY A 72 -17.30 2.08 -8.91
CA GLY A 72 -17.66 0.99 -9.82
C GLY A 72 -16.49 0.13 -10.35
N ASP A 73 -15.26 0.34 -9.88
CA ASP A 73 -14.11 -0.48 -10.30
C ASP A 73 -14.14 -1.93 -9.75
N VAL A 74 -14.97 -2.20 -8.74
CA VAL A 74 -15.30 -3.53 -8.23
C VAL A 74 -16.80 -3.61 -7.90
N PRO A 75 -17.41 -4.82 -7.93
CA PRO A 75 -18.83 -5.00 -7.62
C PRO A 75 -19.22 -4.63 -6.18
N ASP A 76 -18.31 -4.88 -5.22
CA ASP A 76 -18.52 -4.57 -3.80
C ASP A 76 -17.19 -4.11 -3.19
N ALA A 77 -17.11 -2.82 -2.86
CA ALA A 77 -15.93 -2.22 -2.24
C ALA A 77 -15.81 -2.58 -0.74
N ALA A 78 -16.86 -3.10 -0.11
CA ALA A 78 -16.81 -3.57 1.26
C ALA A 78 -15.85 -4.77 1.37
N GLY A 79 -14.96 -4.75 2.36
CA GLY A 79 -13.98 -5.82 2.61
C GLY A 79 -12.52 -5.49 2.29
N GLY A 80 -12.24 -4.43 1.52
CA GLY A 80 -10.92 -3.75 1.47
C GLY A 80 -9.65 -4.62 1.38
N VAL A 81 -8.52 -4.09 1.89
CA VAL A 81 -7.13 -4.59 1.72
C VAL A 81 -6.87 -6.04 2.13
N ARG A 82 -7.83 -6.70 2.76
CA ARG A 82 -8.06 -8.16 2.76
C ARG A 82 -9.44 -8.31 3.36
N ARG A 83 -10.38 -8.99 2.70
CA ARG A 83 -11.67 -9.34 3.30
C ARG A 83 -11.40 -10.37 4.43
N VAL A 84 -10.98 -9.89 5.59
CA VAL A 84 -10.75 -10.63 6.85
C VAL A 84 -12.13 -10.83 7.47
N LEU A 85 -12.56 -12.09 7.55
CA LEU A 85 -13.92 -12.58 7.84
C LEU A 85 -14.81 -12.73 6.59
N GLN A 86 -14.67 -13.88 5.93
CA GLN A 86 -15.81 -14.51 5.26
C GLN A 86 -16.64 -15.23 6.35
N ARG A 87 -17.78 -14.66 6.73
CA ARG A 87 -18.93 -15.38 7.25
C ARG A 87 -20.15 -14.85 6.52
#